data_AF-A0A1Y4NF03-F1
#
_entry.id   AF-A0A1Y4NF03-F1
#
_cell.length_a   1.000
_cell.length_b   1.000
_cell.length_c   1.000
_cell.angle_alpha   90.00
_cell.angle_beta   90.00
_cell.angle_gamma   90.00
#
_symmetry.space_group_name_H-M   'P 1'
#
loop_
_entity.id
_entity.type
_entity.pdbx_description
1 polymer ?
#
loop_
_entity_poly.entity_id
_entity_poly.type
_entity_poly.pdbx_seq_one_letter_code
_entity_poly.pdbx_strand_id
1 'polypeptide(L)'
;MIVGKKNPYVFTIGFDKKNPEHLEVVEILNGTEKKAALIAEAILQYTGKKSGGDMGVSQESIQAMVRLLVRQEMERIAVQAPATDAGTSTSQQIQLEVEKQPAEVVIEDLNEEGPPIDERTMQDIADAMAAFRNM
;
A
#
# COMPACT_ATOMS: atom_id res chain seq x y z
N MET A 1 13.12 -22.54 55.17
CA MET A 1 13.30 -23.32 53.93
C MET A 1 13.77 -22.35 52.86
N ILE A 2 15.06 -22.28 52.56
CA ILE A 2 15.57 -21.42 51.49
C ILE A 2 15.34 -22.21 50.20
N VAL A 3 14.30 -21.86 49.45
CA VAL A 3 14.07 -22.42 48.11
C VAL A 3 15.26 -21.96 47.27
N GLY A 4 16.13 -22.91 46.90
CA GLY A 4 17.30 -22.65 46.08
C GLY A 4 16.92 -21.84 44.85
N LYS A 5 17.64 -20.73 44.63
CA LYS A 5 17.38 -19.74 43.58
C LYS A 5 17.48 -20.43 42.21
N LYS A 6 16.33 -20.85 41.67
CA LYS A 6 16.27 -21.49 40.34
C LYS A 6 16.80 -20.50 39.30
N ASN A 7 17.62 -20.98 38.39
CA ASN A 7 18.16 -20.15 37.31
C ASN A 7 16.99 -19.70 36.41
N PRO A 8 16.71 -18.39 36.27
CA PRO A 8 15.59 -17.90 35.45
C PRO A 8 15.79 -18.15 33.96
N TYR A 9 17.02 -18.42 33.51
CA TYR A 9 17.35 -18.68 32.10
C TYR A 9 17.22 -20.15 31.70
N VAL A 10 16.79 -21.02 32.63
CA VAL A 10 16.63 -22.46 32.38
C VAL A 10 15.21 -22.85 32.75
N PHE A 11 14.41 -23.16 31.73
CA PHE A 11 13.06 -23.66 31.88
C PHE A 11 12.75 -24.72 30.82
N THR A 12 11.81 -25.61 31.15
CA THR A 12 11.36 -26.69 30.26
C THR A 12 10.04 -26.29 29.62
N ILE A 13 9.94 -26.43 28.30
CA ILE A 13 8.71 -26.18 27.52
C ILE A 13 8.10 -27.54 27.16
N GLY A 14 6.84 -27.76 27.54
CA GLY A 14 6.09 -28.97 27.19
C GLY A 14 5.21 -28.73 25.96
N PHE A 15 5.38 -29.54 24.91
CA PHE A 15 4.54 -29.51 23.72
C PHE A 15 3.44 -30.56 23.79
N ASP A 16 2.20 -30.21 23.43
CA ASP A 16 1.09 -31.16 23.35
C ASP A 16 1.19 -31.99 22.07
N LYS A 17 1.23 -33.32 22.23
CA LYS A 17 1.31 -34.27 21.11
C LYS A 17 0.03 -34.34 20.28
N LYS A 18 -1.09 -33.81 20.78
CA LYS A 18 -2.37 -33.81 20.07
C LYS A 18 -2.59 -32.55 19.25
N ASN A 19 -1.82 -31.48 19.49
CA ASN A 19 -1.93 -30.24 18.74
C ASN A 19 -1.01 -30.30 17.50
N PRO A 20 -1.55 -30.21 16.26
CA PRO A 20 -0.74 -30.26 15.04
C PRO A 20 0.31 -29.14 14.97
N GLU A 21 0.01 -27.94 15.44
CA GLU A 21 0.96 -26.82 15.45
C GLU A 21 2.16 -27.11 16.38
N HIS A 22 1.90 -27.76 17.51
CA HIS A 22 2.96 -28.16 18.43
C HIS A 22 3.84 -29.25 17.82
N LEU A 23 3.27 -30.18 17.05
CA LEU A 23 4.03 -31.22 16.35
C LEU A 23 4.98 -30.60 15.31
N GLU A 24 4.47 -29.66 14.51
CA GLU A 24 5.26 -28.94 13.51
C GLU A 24 6.41 -28.16 14.15
N VAL A 25 6.13 -27.39 15.21
CA VAL A 25 7.16 -26.65 15.95
C VAL A 25 8.21 -27.60 16.55
N VAL A 26 7.79 -28.75 17.08
CA VAL A 26 8.73 -29.76 17.62
C VAL A 26 9.63 -30.32 16.53
N GLU A 27 9.10 -30.60 15.34
CA GLU A 27 9.89 -31.08 14.19
C GLU A 27 10.95 -30.05 13.79
N ILE A 28 10.55 -28.79 13.60
CA ILE A 28 11.45 -27.68 13.26
C ILE A 28 12.54 -27.51 14.32
N LEU A 29 12.17 -27.49 15.61
CA LEU A 29 13.13 -27.35 16.69
C LEU A 29 14.06 -28.55 16.74
N ASN A 30 13.58 -29.77 16.51
CA ASN A 30 14.40 -30.98 16.50
C ASN A 30 15.40 -31.06 15.34
N GLY A 31 15.08 -30.46 14.20
CA GLY A 31 16.03 -30.28 13.09
C GLY A 31 17.06 -29.16 13.30
N THR A 32 16.91 -28.33 14.33
CA THR A 32 17.74 -27.13 14.53
C THR A 32 18.78 -27.31 15.65
N GLU A 33 20.06 -27.04 15.35
CA GLU A 33 21.15 -27.10 16.35
C GLU A 33 21.01 -26.04 17.46
N LYS A 34 20.64 -24.81 17.10
CA LYS A 34 20.53 -23.66 18.03
C LYS A 34 19.09 -23.30 18.38
N LYS A 35 18.34 -24.24 18.98
CA LYS A 35 16.91 -24.09 19.35
C LYS A 35 16.62 -22.79 20.12
N ALA A 36 17.44 -22.48 21.13
CA ALA A 36 17.22 -21.30 21.98
C ALA A 36 17.35 -19.99 21.19
N ALA A 37 18.28 -19.92 20.23
CA ALA A 37 18.45 -18.75 19.37
C ALA A 37 17.25 -18.58 18.44
N LEU A 38 16.77 -19.66 17.82
CA LEU A 38 15.59 -19.64 16.96
C LEU A 38 14.34 -19.18 17.73
N ILE A 39 14.11 -19.73 18.94
CA ILE A 39 12.98 -19.34 19.79
C ILE A 39 13.07 -17.86 20.18
N ALA A 40 14.25 -17.41 20.62
CA ALA A 40 14.45 -16.02 21.00
C ALA A 40 14.21 -15.07 19.81
N GLU A 41 14.73 -15.42 18.64
CA GLU A 41 14.54 -14.65 17.41
C GLU A 41 13.07 -14.58 17.02
N ALA A 42 12.37 -15.71 16.96
CA ALA A 42 10.95 -15.76 16.61
C ALA A 42 10.10 -14.91 17.56
N ILE A 43 10.35 -14.97 18.88
CA ILE A 43 9.63 -14.16 19.87
C ILE A 43 9.93 -12.67 19.69
N LEU A 44 11.20 -12.29 19.49
CA LEU A 44 11.57 -10.89 19.30
C LEU A 44 10.99 -10.33 18.00
N GLN A 45 10.95 -11.12 16.91
CA GLN A 45 10.28 -10.74 15.66
C GLN A 45 8.77 -10.60 15.86
N TYR A 46 8.11 -11.60 16.45
CA TYR A 46 6.66 -11.59 16.70
C TYR A 46 6.22 -10.42 17.57
N THR A 47 7.02 -10.06 18.57
CA THR A 47 6.74 -8.93 19.47
C THR A 47 7.17 -7.57 18.92
N GLY A 48 7.72 -7.52 17.69
CA GLY A 48 8.24 -6.30 17.06
C GLY A 48 9.48 -5.71 17.76
N LYS A 49 10.10 -6.44 18.68
CA LYS A 49 11.30 -6.02 19.43
C LYS A 49 12.60 -6.29 18.66
N LYS A 50 12.54 -7.13 17.63
CA LYS A 50 13.59 -7.23 16.62
C LYS A 50 13.19 -6.33 15.46
N SER A 51 13.87 -5.20 15.29
CA SER A 51 13.78 -4.45 14.03
C SER A 51 14.31 -5.37 12.93
N GLY A 52 13.44 -5.77 12.01
CA GLY A 52 13.72 -6.81 11.03
C GLY A 52 15.04 -6.56 10.30
N GLY A 53 15.90 -7.57 10.28
CA GLY A 53 16.72 -7.77 9.09
C GLY A 53 15.76 -8.23 8.01
N ASP A 54 15.45 -7.33 7.07
CA ASP A 54 14.98 -7.61 5.70
C ASP A 54 14.13 -8.87 5.47
N MET A 55 13.09 -9.07 6.29
CA MET A 55 12.08 -10.13 6.10
C MET A 55 10.68 -9.56 5.87
N GLY A 56 10.56 -8.23 5.79
CA GLY A 56 9.33 -7.52 5.49
C GLY A 56 9.53 -6.65 4.26
N VAL A 57 8.52 -6.62 3.40
CA VAL A 57 8.36 -5.77 2.22
C VAL A 57 9.12 -4.44 2.42
N SER A 58 10.25 -4.28 1.73
CA SER A 58 11.09 -3.09 1.86
C SER A 58 10.33 -1.85 1.39
N GLN A 59 10.69 -0.68 1.92
CA GLN A 59 10.07 0.58 1.49
C GLN A 59 10.18 0.78 -0.03
N GLU A 60 11.30 0.35 -0.62
CA GLU A 60 11.54 0.37 -2.06
C GLU A 60 10.57 -0.53 -2.82
N SER A 61 10.29 -1.74 -2.30
CA SER A 61 9.33 -2.66 -2.91
C SER A 61 7.89 -2.15 -2.81
N ILE A 62 7.52 -1.48 -1.71
CA ILE A 62 6.23 -0.79 -1.58
C ILE A 62 6.14 0.34 -2.61
N GLN A 63 7.17 1.19 -2.70
CA GLN A 63 7.19 2.29 -3.66
C GLN A 63 7.08 1.79 -5.11
N ALA A 64 7.79 0.71 -5.45
CA ALA A 64 7.70 0.09 -6.77
C ALA A 64 6.28 -0.42 -7.06
N MET A 65 5.64 -1.09 -6.10
CA MET A 65 4.27 -1.57 -6.22
C MET A 65 3.28 -0.41 -6.40
N VAL A 66 3.40 0.65 -5.61
CA VAL A 66 2.54 1.84 -5.71
C VAL A 66 2.68 2.50 -7.07
N ARG A 67 3.91 2.69 -7.58
CA ARG A 67 4.12 3.25 -8.93
C ARG A 67 3.46 2.43 -10.02
N LEU A 68 3.53 1.10 -9.92
CA LEU A 68 2.91 0.19 -10.88
C LEU A 68 1.38 0.30 -10.85
N LEU A 69 0.77 0.31 -9.66
CA LEU A 69 -0.67 0.48 -9.48
C LEU A 69 -1.16 1.81 -10.04
N VAL A 70 -0.45 2.90 -9.76
CA VAL A 70 -0.81 4.24 -10.27
C VAL A 70 -0.72 4.28 -11.80
N ARG A 71 0.35 3.74 -12.40
CA ARG A 71 0.47 3.69 -13.86
C ARG A 71 -0.67 2.90 -14.48
N GLN A 72 -0.98 1.72 -13.93
CA GLN A 72 -2.05 0.88 -14.44
C GLN A 72 -3.42 1.58 -14.37
N GLU A 73 -3.69 2.32 -13.30
CA GLU A 73 -4.94 3.07 -13.17
C GLU A 73 -5.01 4.25 -14.17
N MET A 74 -3.89 4.96 -14.39
CA MET A 74 -3.82 6.03 -15.39
C MET A 74 -4.06 5.50 -16.81
N GLU A 75 -3.47 4.37 -17.18
CA GLU A 75 -3.70 3.71 -18.46
C GLU A 75 -5.16 3.25 -18.60
N ARG A 76 -5.75 2.74 -17.52
CA ARG A 76 -7.15 2.29 -17.49
C ARG A 76 -8.15 3.43 -17.70
N ILE A 77 -7.88 4.62 -17.15
CA ILE A 77 -8.71 5.82 -17.35
C ILE A 77 -8.54 6.36 -18.77
N ALA A 78 -7.31 6.36 -19.31
CA ALA A 78 -7.04 6.82 -20.67
C ALA A 78 -7.77 5.97 -21.73
N VAL A 79 -7.92 4.66 -21.50
CA VAL A 79 -8.65 3.75 -22.40
C VAL A 79 -10.17 3.86 -22.24
N GLN A 80 -10.67 4.37 -21.10
CA GLN A 80 -12.10 4.50 -20.81
C GLN A 80 -12.66 5.93 -21.01
N ALA A 81 -11.87 6.87 -21.53
CA ALA A 81 -12.41 8.12 -22.04
C ALA A 81 -13.40 7.82 -23.20
N PRO A 82 -14.67 8.25 -23.11
CA PRO A 82 -15.70 7.83 -24.06
C PRO A 82 -15.54 8.53 -25.40
N ALA A 83 -15.52 7.72 -26.45
CA ALA A 83 -15.95 8.15 -27.77
C ALA A 83 -17.46 8.43 -27.76
N THR A 84 -17.87 9.64 -27.37
CA THR A 84 -19.18 10.22 -27.73
C THR A 84 -19.10 11.75 -27.72
N ASP A 85 -18.81 12.35 -28.87
CA ASP A 85 -19.75 13.19 -29.63
C ASP A 85 -18.97 14.09 -30.60
N ALA A 86 -19.08 13.82 -31.89
CA ALA A 86 -18.72 14.74 -32.95
C ALA A 86 -19.49 14.40 -34.22
N GLY A 87 -20.82 14.49 -34.14
CA GLY A 87 -21.65 14.69 -35.32
C GLY A 87 -21.66 16.16 -35.71
N THR A 88 -20.65 16.65 -36.45
CA THR A 88 -20.78 17.70 -37.48
C THR A 88 -19.55 17.68 -38.37
N SER A 89 -19.74 17.27 -39.63
CA SER A 89 -18.75 17.33 -40.69
C SER A 89 -18.33 18.77 -41.01
N THR A 90 -17.02 18.97 -41.22
CA THR A 90 -16.41 19.45 -42.48
C THR A 90 -15.26 20.42 -42.21
N SER A 91 -14.09 20.08 -42.78
CA SER A 91 -12.92 20.94 -43.04
C SER A 91 -12.05 21.26 -41.82
N GLN A 92 -10.74 21.00 -41.77
CA GLN A 92 -9.76 20.80 -42.84
C GLN A 92 -8.59 19.97 -42.30
N GLN A 93 -7.98 19.27 -43.26
CA GLN A 93 -6.62 18.76 -43.26
C GLN A 93 -5.67 19.45 -42.27
N ILE A 94 -4.87 18.65 -41.57
CA ILE A 94 -3.40 18.61 -41.72
C ILE A 94 -2.91 17.42 -40.87
N GLN A 95 -2.38 16.41 -41.55
CA GLN A 95 -1.60 15.33 -40.94
C GLN A 95 -0.12 15.66 -41.15
N LEU A 96 0.61 15.69 -40.03
CA LEU A 96 2.03 15.31 -39.86
C LEU A 96 3.03 16.22 -40.62
N GLU A 97 4.08 16.78 -40.00
CA GLU A 97 5.14 16.07 -39.27
C GLU A 97 6.18 17.09 -38.72
N VAL A 98 7.00 16.65 -37.74
CA VAL A 98 8.35 17.14 -37.34
C VAL A 98 8.48 18.25 -36.27
N GLU A 99 8.70 17.77 -35.03
CA GLU A 99 9.90 17.92 -34.19
C GLU A 99 10.41 19.31 -33.70
N LYS A 100 10.62 19.34 -32.36
CA LYS A 100 11.53 20.13 -31.50
C LYS A 100 11.03 21.34 -30.69
N GLN A 101 10.85 21.03 -29.41
CA GLN A 101 10.98 21.85 -28.18
C GLN A 101 12.30 22.66 -28.11
N PRO A 102 12.45 23.71 -27.26
CA PRO A 102 12.24 23.59 -25.80
C PRO A 102 11.54 24.76 -25.07
N ALA A 103 11.18 24.42 -23.84
CA ALA A 103 10.44 25.17 -22.84
C ALA A 103 11.17 26.38 -22.26
N GLU A 104 10.39 27.35 -21.75
CA GLU A 104 10.81 28.24 -20.68
C GLU A 104 9.70 28.27 -19.61
N VAL A 105 10.10 27.84 -18.40
CA VAL A 105 9.26 27.69 -17.21
C VAL A 105 9.29 29.02 -16.45
N VAL A 106 8.15 29.67 -16.31
CA VAL A 106 7.94 30.73 -15.30
C VAL A 106 6.93 30.20 -14.28
N ILE A 107 7.35 30.25 -13.03
CA ILE A 107 6.68 29.75 -11.83
C ILE A 107 5.70 30.83 -11.37
N GLU A 108 4.43 30.52 -11.11
CA GLU A 108 3.56 31.40 -10.33
C GLU A 108 2.70 30.62 -9.31
N ASP A 109 3.00 30.93 -8.06
CA ASP A 109 2.23 30.96 -6.82
C ASP A 109 0.84 30.27 -6.76
N LEU A 110 0.71 29.29 -5.87
CA LEU A 110 -0.53 28.61 -5.51
C LEU A 110 -1.33 29.42 -4.48
N ASN A 111 -1.89 30.56 -4.90
CA ASN A 111 -2.75 31.40 -4.05
C ASN A 111 -3.96 31.97 -4.81
N GLU A 112 -4.63 31.14 -5.61
CA GLU A 112 -5.94 31.49 -6.14
C GLU A 112 -7.01 30.85 -5.25
N GLU A 113 -7.68 31.67 -4.42
CA GLU A 113 -9.06 31.37 -4.05
C GLU A 113 -9.81 31.08 -5.35
N GLY A 114 -10.25 29.84 -5.51
CA GLY A 114 -10.96 29.41 -6.70
C GLY A 114 -12.15 30.34 -6.98
N PRO A 115 -12.55 30.48 -8.26
CA PRO A 115 -13.64 31.37 -8.65
C PRO A 115 -14.87 31.12 -7.77
N PRO A 116 -15.61 32.18 -7.38
CA PRO A 116 -16.75 32.06 -6.48
C PRO A 116 -17.71 31.01 -7.05
N ILE A 117 -17.95 29.96 -6.27
CA ILE A 117 -18.82 28.86 -6.69
C ILE A 117 -20.19 29.45 -7.02
N ASP A 118 -20.66 29.20 -8.24
CA ASP A 118 -21.96 29.70 -8.66
C ASP A 118 -23.10 28.97 -7.91
N GLU A 119 -24.22 29.67 -7.72
CA GLU A 119 -25.36 29.17 -6.94
C GLU A 119 -25.94 27.85 -7.52
N ARG A 120 -25.82 27.65 -8.85
CA ARG A 120 -26.28 26.41 -9.50
C ARG A 120 -25.41 25.23 -9.11
N THR A 121 -24.09 25.43 -9.13
CA THR A 121 -23.10 24.44 -8.71
C THR A 121 -23.30 24.09 -7.23
N MET A 122 -23.61 25.07 -6.39
CA MET A 122 -23.89 24.81 -4.98
C MET A 122 -25.18 24.00 -4.77
N GLN A 123 -26.20 24.25 -5.58
CA GLN A 123 -27.45 23.48 -5.57
C GLN A 123 -27.25 22.05 -6.08
N ASP A 124 -26.48 21.87 -7.16
CA ASP A 124 -26.16 20.54 -7.72
C ASP A 124 -25.39 19.68 -6.70
N ILE A 125 -24.46 20.29 -5.96
CA ILE A 125 -23.73 19.63 -4.87
C ILE A 125 -24.69 19.22 -3.73
N ALA A 126 -25.63 20.09 -3.36
CA ALA A 126 -26.60 19.80 -2.29
C ALA A 126 -27.54 18.65 -2.68
N ASP A 127 -28.04 18.64 -3.92
CA ASP A 127 -28.92 17.60 -4.44
C ASP A 127 -28.19 16.24 -4.53
N ALA A 128 -26.93 16.23 -4.98
CA ALA A 128 -26.11 15.03 -5.01
C ALA A 128 -25.89 14.46 -3.59
N MET A 129 -25.58 15.32 -2.61
CA MET A 129 -25.42 14.92 -1.21
C MET A 129 -26.72 14.39 -0.59
N ALA A 130 -27.87 14.96 -0.95
CA ALA A 130 -29.18 14.51 -0.48
C ALA A 130 -29.54 13.12 -1.00
N ALA A 131 -29.19 12.80 -2.25
CA ALA A 131 -29.42 11.48 -2.83
C ALA A 131 -28.73 10.34 -2.06
N PHE A 132 -27.52 10.57 -1.55
CA PHE A 132 -26.81 9.59 -0.72
C PHE A 132 -27.40 9.41 0.67
N ARG A 133 -28.10 10.41 1.21
CA ARG A 133 -28.68 10.34 2.56
C ARG A 133 -29.95 9.49 2.63
N ASN A 134 -30.62 9.26 1.50
CA ASN A 134 -31.88 8.52 1.42
C ASN A 134 -31.72 7.07 0.91
N MET A 135 -30.48 6.54 0.87
CA MET A 135 -30.17 5.10 0.69
C MET A 135 -29.88 4.44 2.03
#